data_AF-A0A1I7XFT9-F1
#
_entry.id   AF-A0A1I7XFT9-F1
#
_cell.length_a   1.000
_cell.length_b   1.000
_cell.length_c   1.000
_cell.angle_alpha   90.00
_cell.angle_beta   90.00
_cell.angle_gamma   90.00
#
_symmetry.space_group_name_H-M   'P 1'
#
loop_
_entity.id
_entity.type
_entity.pdbx_description
1 polymer ?
#
loop_
_entity_poly.entity_id
_entity_poly.type
_entity_poly.pdbx_seq_one_letter_code
_entity_poly.pdbx_strand_id
1 'polypeptide(L)'
;MICKSMLILPLLIAEVSSRCDCMNKIVLLIDHEDFRIVSSPDYPRYYCPNLSCMWRIVAPDNTSKVHFYADNLDLRDGKDMIEFYDHRFLMDTDKRTYSHR
;
A
#
# COMPACT_ATOMS: atom_id res chain seq x y z
N MET A 1 28.83 7.77 -4.67
CA MET A 1 30.24 7.36 -4.90
C MET A 1 31.03 8.01 -3.77
N ILE A 2 31.66 7.37 -2.77
CA ILE A 2 32.36 6.09 -2.53
C ILE A 2 32.22 5.89 -0.99
N CYS A 3 32.07 4.73 -0.36
CA CYS A 3 33.02 3.63 -0.27
C CYS A 3 32.32 2.40 0.34
N LYS A 4 32.16 1.33 -0.44
CA LYS A 4 32.01 -0.03 0.12
C LYS A 4 33.42 -0.56 0.36
N SER A 5 33.85 -0.65 1.61
CA SER A 5 34.83 -1.66 2.07
C SER A 5 34.93 -1.64 3.59
N MET A 6 34.15 -2.49 4.27
CA MET A 6 34.59 -3.08 5.53
C MET A 6 33.91 -4.43 5.70
N LEU A 7 34.73 -5.47 5.75
CA LEU A 7 34.38 -6.86 6.01
C LEU A 7 33.82 -6.98 7.44
N ILE A 8 32.52 -7.24 7.58
CA ILE A 8 31.89 -7.69 8.82
C ILE A 8 30.70 -8.60 8.49
N LEU A 9 30.76 -9.82 9.04
CA LEU A 9 29.80 -10.92 9.21
C LEU A 9 28.43 -10.86 8.45
N PRO A 10 28.04 -11.89 7.68
CA PRO A 10 26.73 -11.92 7.02
C PRO A 10 25.66 -12.34 8.02
N LEU A 11 25.20 -11.43 8.89
CA LEU A 11 24.01 -11.69 9.71
C LEU A 11 23.16 -10.43 10.05
N LEU A 12 23.38 -9.28 9.39
CA LEU A 12 22.66 -8.03 9.72
C LEU A 12 21.99 -7.31 8.54
N ILE A 13 21.96 -7.90 7.33
CA ILE A 13 21.38 -7.22 6.14
C ILE A 13 19.92 -7.64 5.88
N ALA A 14 19.37 -8.62 6.61
CA ALA A 14 17.99 -9.07 6.38
C ALA A 14 16.91 -8.21 7.04
N GLU A 15 17.24 -7.32 8.00
CA GLU A 15 16.23 -6.62 8.80
C GLU A 15 15.75 -5.28 8.23
N VAL A 16 16.50 -4.66 7.32
CA VAL A 16 16.12 -3.35 6.78
C VAL A 16 15.08 -3.49 5.65
N SER A 17 15.20 -4.53 4.81
CA SER A 17 14.24 -4.77 3.72
C SER A 17 12.86 -5.15 4.25
N SER A 18 12.79 -6.05 5.24
CA SER A 18 11.52 -6.59 5.73
C SER A 18 10.60 -5.53 6.35
N ARG A 19 11.16 -4.47 6.96
CA ARG A 19 10.38 -3.36 7.54
C ARG A 19 9.78 -2.43 6.51
N CYS A 20 10.37 -2.37 5.32
CA CYS A 20 9.94 -1.52 4.21
C CYS A 20 9.06 -2.25 3.19
N ASP A 21 8.75 -3.53 3.41
CA ASP A 21 7.93 -4.30 2.48
C ASP A 21 6.44 -4.05 2.71
N CYS A 22 5.75 -3.58 1.67
CA CYS A 22 4.31 -3.30 1.70
C CYS A 22 3.46 -4.57 1.92
N MET A 23 3.99 -5.74 1.54
CA MET A 23 3.30 -7.03 1.50
C MET A 23 1.83 -6.88 1.08
N ASN A 24 1.56 -6.39 -0.15
CA ASN A 24 0.22 -6.06 -0.68
C ASN A 24 -0.93 -6.78 0.05
N LYS A 25 -1.77 -6.03 0.76
CA LYS A 25 -2.75 -6.60 1.71
C LYS A 25 -4.16 -6.51 1.18
N ILE A 26 -4.93 -7.59 1.35
CA ILE A 26 -6.39 -7.57 1.21
C ILE A 26 -6.96 -7.26 2.60
N VAL A 27 -7.78 -6.22 2.67
CA VAL A 27 -8.46 -5.78 3.89
C VAL A 27 -9.94 -6.11 3.73
N LEU A 28 -10.41 -7.08 4.50
CA LEU A 28 -11.82 -7.51 4.49
C LEU A 28 -12.58 -6.77 5.60
N LEU A 29 -13.64 -6.08 5.21
CA LEU A 29 -14.64 -5.53 6.12
C LEU A 29 -15.81 -6.52 6.17
N ILE A 30 -16.15 -6.98 7.37
CA ILE A 30 -17.11 -8.08 7.57
C ILE A 30 -18.55 -7.57 7.62
N ASP A 31 -18.76 -6.38 8.18
CA ASP A 31 -20.06 -5.71 8.28
C ASP A 31 -19.90 -4.18 8.15
N HIS A 32 -20.99 -3.42 8.32
CA HIS A 32 -21.02 -1.98 8.12
C HIS A 32 -20.38 -1.16 9.27
N GLU A 33 -20.17 -1.77 10.44
CA GLU A 33 -19.54 -1.13 11.60
C GLU A 33 -18.05 -1.46 11.69
N ASP A 34 -17.60 -2.38 10.83
CA ASP A 34 -16.23 -2.85 10.80
C ASP A 34 -15.25 -1.78 10.32
N PHE A 35 -14.12 -1.67 11.02
CA PHE A 35 -13.04 -0.77 10.65
C PHE A 35 -11.68 -1.49 10.71
N ARG A 36 -10.76 -1.03 9.86
CA ARG A 36 -9.42 -1.59 9.76
C ARG A 36 -8.41 -0.47 9.66
N ILE A 37 -7.31 -0.62 10.38
CA ILE A 37 -6.19 0.30 10.33
C ILE A 37 -5.23 -0.16 9.25
N VAL A 38 -4.86 0.76 8.36
CA VAL A 38 -3.79 0.59 7.39
C VAL A 38 -2.72 1.64 7.66
N SER A 39 -1.46 1.27 7.50
CA SER A 39 -0.33 2.17 7.70
C SER A 39 0.76 1.87 6.67
N SER A 40 1.64 2.85 6.44
CA SER A 40 2.89 2.59 5.74
C SER A 40 3.70 1.50 6.46
N PRO A 41 4.55 0.76 5.73
CA PRO A 41 5.60 -0.03 6.34
C PRO A 41 6.45 0.85 7.26
N ASP A 42 6.86 0.28 8.39
CA ASP A 42 7.67 0.93 9.43
C ASP A 42 6.99 2.03 10.26
N TYR A 43 5.71 2.37 10.04
CA TYR A 43 4.95 3.24 10.94
C TYR A 43 5.03 2.73 12.39
N PRO A 44 5.31 3.58 13.41
CA PRO A 44 5.23 5.05 13.41
C PRO A 44 6.50 5.79 12.99
N ARG A 45 7.54 5.10 12.48
CA ARG A 45 8.67 5.78 11.84
C ARG A 45 8.28 6.32 10.46
N TYR A 46 9.17 7.12 9.89
CA TYR A 46 9.03 7.61 8.53
C TYR A 46 8.87 6.45 7.54
N TYR A 47 7.95 6.61 6.59
CA TYR A 47 7.81 5.66 5.50
C TYR A 47 9.12 5.57 4.70
N CYS A 48 9.43 4.37 4.22
CA CYS A 48 10.63 4.15 3.43
C CYS A 48 10.52 4.84 2.04
N PRO A 49 11.65 5.22 1.42
CA PRO A 49 11.64 5.76 0.06
C PRO A 49 11.31 4.69 -0.98
N ASN A 50 10.79 5.11 -2.14
CA ASN A 50 10.50 4.26 -3.31
C ASN A 50 9.50 3.12 -3.04
N LEU A 51 8.57 3.32 -2.10
CA LEU A 51 7.48 2.38 -1.85
C LEU A 51 6.48 2.38 -3.01
N SER A 52 6.02 1.19 -3.38
CA SER A 52 4.91 0.98 -4.30
C SER A 52 3.95 -0.01 -3.64
N CYS A 53 3.12 0.49 -2.73
CA CYS A 53 2.20 -0.33 -1.95
C CYS A 53 0.80 -0.37 -2.57
N MET A 54 0.12 -1.52 -2.47
CA MET A 54 -1.29 -1.64 -2.81
C MET A 54 -2.07 -2.33 -1.69
N TRP A 55 -3.19 -1.73 -1.31
CA TRP A 55 -4.19 -2.34 -0.44
C TRP A 55 -5.49 -2.54 -1.21
N ARG A 56 -6.06 -3.75 -1.14
CA ARG A 56 -7.38 -4.02 -1.69
C ARG A 56 -8.39 -4.08 -0.55
N ILE A 57 -9.22 -3.06 -0.45
CA ILE A 57 -10.30 -3.02 0.54
C ILE A 57 -11.54 -3.65 -0.07
N VAL A 58 -12.11 -4.64 0.61
CA VAL A 58 -13.32 -5.35 0.18
C VAL A 58 -14.42 -5.06 1.20
N ALA A 59 -15.47 -4.40 0.74
CA ALA A 59 -16.67 -4.12 1.52
C ALA A 59 -17.51 -5.40 1.70
N PRO A 60 -18.40 -5.45 2.71
CA PRO A 60 -19.26 -6.62 2.97
C PRO A 60 -20.19 -6.95 1.80
N ASP A 61 -20.60 -5.93 1.05
CA ASP A 61 -21.52 -6.02 -0.08
C ASP A 61 -21.19 -4.98 -1.17
N ASN A 62 -21.93 -5.01 -2.28
CA ASN A 62 -21.69 -4.17 -3.46
C ASN A 62 -22.32 -2.77 -3.42
N THR A 63 -23.13 -2.48 -2.40
CA THR A 63 -23.84 -1.21 -2.17
C THR A 63 -23.20 -0.36 -1.07
N SER A 64 -22.39 -0.99 -0.22
CA SER A 64 -21.64 -0.36 0.86
C SER A 64 -20.66 0.70 0.35
N LYS A 65 -20.52 1.78 1.12
CA LYS A 65 -19.52 2.83 0.93
C LYS A 65 -18.41 2.68 1.95
N VAL A 66 -17.17 2.70 1.49
CA VAL A 66 -16.01 2.70 2.38
C VAL A 66 -15.64 4.15 2.67
N HIS A 67 -15.60 4.51 3.95
CA HIS A 67 -15.10 5.79 4.41
C HIS A 67 -13.62 5.66 4.77
N PHE A 68 -12.80 6.58 4.26
CA PHE A 68 -11.39 6.67 4.61
C PHE A 68 -11.17 7.86 5.52
N TYR A 69 -10.40 7.64 6.59
CA TYR A 69 -9.96 8.66 7.53
C TYR A 69 -8.50 8.39 7.89
N ALA A 70 -7.73 9.47 8.11
CA ALA A 70 -6.34 9.38 8.51
C ALA A 70 -6.08 10.32 9.70
N ASP A 71 -5.63 9.74 10.80
CA ASP A 71 -5.10 10.49 11.95
C ASP A 71 -3.73 11.11 11.66
N ASN A 72 -2.91 10.39 10.89
CA ASN A 72 -1.55 10.78 10.56
C ASN A 72 -1.32 10.56 9.06
N LEU A 73 -1.10 11.67 8.35
CA LEU A 73 -0.82 11.67 6.92
C LEU A 73 0.30 12.69 6.65
N ASP A 74 1.49 12.18 6.35
CA ASP A 74 2.65 12.98 6.00
C ASP A 74 3.21 12.48 4.65
N LEU A 75 3.00 13.26 3.59
CA LEU A 75 3.45 12.96 2.23
C LEU A 75 4.29 14.14 1.73
N ARG A 76 5.38 13.85 0.99
CA ARG A 76 6.14 14.93 0.35
C ARG A 76 5.33 15.55 -0.79
N ASP A 77 5.09 16.84 -0.68
CA ASP A 77 4.38 17.63 -1.68
C ASP A 77 4.99 17.47 -3.08
N GLY A 78 4.13 17.21 -4.07
CA GLY A 78 4.50 16.99 -5.46
C GLY A 78 5.39 15.77 -5.74
N LYS A 79 5.61 14.86 -4.77
CA LYS A 79 6.48 13.69 -4.93
C LYS A 79 5.80 12.38 -4.59
N ASP A 80 5.15 12.32 -3.43
CA ASP A 80 4.50 11.11 -2.94
C ASP A 80 2.98 11.29 -3.00
N MET A 81 2.26 10.21 -3.30
CA MET A 81 0.82 10.25 -3.50
C MET A 81 0.14 8.99 -2.98
N ILE A 82 -1.12 9.14 -2.58
CA ILE A 82 -2.05 8.03 -2.31
C ILE A 82 -3.18 8.16 -3.32
N GLU A 83 -3.42 7.09 -4.06
CA GLU A 83 -4.48 7.03 -5.06
C GLU A 83 -5.62 6.13 -4.59
N PHE A 84 -6.84 6.61 -4.75
CA PHE A 84 -8.06 5.84 -4.49
C PHE A 84 -8.74 5.54 -5.82
N TYR A 85 -9.00 4.27 -6.07
CA TYR A 85 -9.72 3.83 -7.25
C TYR A 85 -10.66 2.68 -6.90
N ASP A 86 -11.84 2.66 -7.51
CA ASP A 86 -12.73 1.49 -7.42
C ASP A 86 -12.29 0.46 -8.45
N HIS A 87 -11.85 -0.69 -7.93
CA HIS A 87 -11.28 -1.79 -8.71
C HIS A 87 -12.23 -2.33 -9.80
N ARG A 88 -13.55 -2.19 -9.61
CA ARG A 88 -14.54 -2.64 -10.62
C ARG A 88 -14.41 -1.89 -11.93
N PHE A 89 -14.06 -0.60 -11.88
CA PHE A 89 -13.89 0.21 -13.09
C PHE A 89 -12.60 -0.13 -13.85
N LEU A 90 -11.55 -0.57 -13.15
CA LEU A 90 -10.33 -1.04 -13.80
C LEU A 90 -10.53 -2.35 -14.55
N MET A 91 -11.40 -3.23 -14.05
CA MET A 91 -11.77 -4.46 -14.75
C MET A 91 -12.68 -4.20 -15.95
N ASP A 92 -13.47 -3.13 -15.93
CA ASP A 92 -14.31 -2.72 -17.08
C ASP A 92 -13.45 -2.11 -18.21
N THR A 93 -12.46 -1.28 -17.89
CA THR A 93 -11.53 -0.75 -18.91
C THR A 93 -10.66 -1.83 -19.55
N ASP A 94 -10.19 -2.81 -18.77
CA ASP A 94 -9.43 -3.94 -19.30
C ASP A 94 -10.31 -4.86 -20.18
N LYS A 95 -11.56 -5.09 -19.77
CA LYS A 95 -12.55 -5.81 -20.60
C LYS A 95 -12.91 -5.10 -21.90
N ARG A 96 -13.06 -3.77 -21.90
CA ARG A 96 -13.28 -2.99 -23.13
C ARG A 96 -12.07 -3.06 -24.07
N THR A 97 -10.87 -3.12 -23.50
CA THR A 97 -9.64 -3.27 -24.27
C THR A 97 -9.49 -4.69 -24.84
N TYR A 98 -9.98 -5.70 -24.14
CA TYR A 98 -10.01 -7.10 -24.61
C TYR A 98 -11.14 -7.37 -25.61
N SER A 99 -12.28 -6.68 -25.50
CA SER A 99 -13.45 -6.86 -26.38
C SER A 99 -13.33 -6.15 -27.73
N HIS A 100 -12.30 -5.31 -27.93
CA HIS A 100 -12.03 -4.58 -29.17
C HIS A 100 -10.80 -5.11 -29.93
N ARG A 101 -10.43 -6.38 -29.74
CA ARG A 101 -9.49 -7.12 -30.60
C ARG A 101 -10.12 -8.36 -31.20
#